data_AF-A0A522RLI0-F1
#
_entry.id   AF-A0A522RLI0-F1
#
_cell.length_a   1.000
_cell.length_b   1.000
_cell.length_c   1.000
_cell.angle_alpha   90.00
_cell.angle_beta   90.00
_cell.angle_gamma   90.00
#
_symmetry.space_group_name_H-M   'P 1'
#
loop_
_entity.id
_entity.type
_entity.pdbx_description
1 polymer ?
#
loop_
_entity_poly.entity_id
_entity_poly.type
_entity_poly.pdbx_seq_one_letter_code
_entity_poly.pdbx_strand_id
1 'polypeptide(L)'
;MITDADAVPVALPATADFDPGKMVAAVARNERNLHASILLSLLLDESGTDDVTHAKLRNAMGDGSGELISSYLGARRALKARMAQCLHDSASEARNQVKAMLAAAGLPATTDFQVVRTTGGRTVRVRVDAIRSARRQADGGVWGYLHLETSAGCFEDMEFTFRDGVLVVRSEPDIY
;
A
#
# COMPACT_ATOMS: atom_id res chain seq x y z
N MET A 1 -10.91 -23.29 44.03
CA MET A 1 -10.66 -21.85 43.89
C MET A 1 -9.17 -21.61 43.84
N ILE A 2 -8.62 -21.38 42.66
CA ILE A 2 -7.37 -20.64 42.47
C ILE A 2 -7.67 -19.67 41.33
N THR A 3 -7.57 -18.38 41.64
CA THR A 3 -7.96 -17.23 40.84
C THR A 3 -6.99 -16.97 39.70
N ASP A 4 -7.55 -16.70 38.52
CA ASP A 4 -6.92 -15.89 37.48
C ASP A 4 -6.35 -14.61 38.11
N ALA A 5 -5.08 -14.34 37.81
CA ALA A 5 -4.51 -13.01 37.97
C ALA A 5 -3.79 -12.69 36.65
N ASP A 6 -4.50 -11.89 35.85
CA ASP A 6 -4.05 -11.03 34.76
C ASP A 6 -2.52 -10.97 34.61
N ALA A 7 -2.00 -11.76 33.68
CA ALA A 7 -0.71 -11.46 33.08
C ALA A 7 -0.90 -10.22 32.18
N VAL A 8 -0.77 -9.04 32.78
CA VAL A 8 -0.56 -7.80 32.04
C VAL A 8 0.66 -8.01 31.15
N PRO A 9 0.55 -7.89 29.80
CA PRO A 9 1.73 -7.97 28.97
C PRO A 9 2.61 -6.76 29.32
N VAL A 10 3.76 -7.07 29.90
CA VAL A 10 4.87 -6.14 30.12
C VAL A 10 5.11 -5.40 28.80
N ALA A 11 5.02 -4.07 28.84
CA ALA A 11 5.41 -3.23 27.72
C ALA A 11 6.84 -3.59 27.34
N LEU A 12 7.00 -4.27 26.21
CA LEU A 12 8.31 -4.52 25.64
C LEU A 12 8.96 -3.15 25.36
N PRO A 13 10.23 -2.93 25.76
CA PRO A 13 10.93 -1.70 25.42
C PRO A 13 10.91 -1.53 23.89
N ALA A 14 10.62 -0.32 23.42
CA ALA A 14 10.45 0.00 22.00
C ALA A 14 11.67 -0.43 21.17
N THR A 15 11.60 -1.60 20.53
CA THR A 15 12.67 -2.14 19.68
C THR A 15 12.34 -2.10 18.19
N ALA A 16 11.60 -1.09 17.76
CA ALA A 16 11.58 -0.67 16.36
C ALA A 16 11.43 0.85 16.32
N ASP A 17 12.44 1.56 15.81
CA ASP A 17 12.34 2.98 15.43
C ASP A 17 11.33 3.08 14.27
N PHE A 18 10.04 2.96 14.59
CA PHE A 18 8.98 3.29 13.66
C PHE A 18 8.96 4.81 13.50
N ASP A 19 9.12 5.25 12.25
CA ASP A 19 9.08 6.66 11.90
C ASP A 19 7.75 6.98 11.19
N PRO A 20 6.81 7.66 11.87
CA PRO A 20 5.55 8.11 11.29
C PRO A 20 5.72 8.88 9.97
N GLY A 21 6.79 9.66 9.85
CA GLY A 21 7.11 10.44 8.65
C GLY A 21 7.46 9.55 7.46
N LYS A 22 8.25 8.50 7.67
CA LYS A 22 8.58 7.52 6.61
C LYS A 22 7.35 6.75 6.16
N MET A 23 6.48 6.35 7.08
CA MET A 23 5.19 5.71 6.75
C MET A 23 4.36 6.62 5.84
N VAL A 24 4.07 7.84 6.27
CA VAL A 24 3.24 8.79 5.50
C VAL A 24 3.86 9.08 4.12
N ALA A 25 5.18 9.25 4.05
CA ALA A 25 5.87 9.49 2.79
C ALA A 25 5.80 8.29 1.84
N ALA A 26 5.96 7.07 2.35
CA ALA A 26 5.88 5.83 1.56
C ALA A 26 4.48 5.62 0.98
N VAL A 27 3.44 5.82 1.79
CA VAL A 27 2.04 5.70 1.34
C VAL A 27 1.72 6.74 0.27
N ALA A 28 2.07 8.01 0.50
CA ALA A 28 1.86 9.08 -0.46
C ALA A 28 2.67 8.88 -1.76
N ARG A 29 3.85 8.25 -1.71
CA ARG A 29 4.61 7.89 -2.91
C ARG A 29 3.92 6.76 -3.68
N ASN A 30 3.46 5.73 -2.98
CA ASN A 30 2.77 4.61 -3.60
C ASN A 30 1.48 5.04 -4.32
N GLU A 31 0.67 5.90 -3.68
CA GLU A 31 -0.54 6.47 -4.28
C GLU A 31 -0.22 7.30 -5.54
N ARG A 32 0.79 8.18 -5.48
CA ARG A 32 1.23 8.96 -6.64
C ARG A 32 1.71 8.08 -7.80
N ASN A 33 2.47 7.03 -7.50
CA ASN A 33 2.95 6.10 -8.52
C ASN A 33 1.77 5.33 -9.14
N LEU A 34 0.79 4.91 -8.34
CA LEU A 34 -0.44 4.29 -8.84
C LEU A 34 -1.20 5.22 -9.78
N HIS A 35 -1.47 6.46 -9.37
CA HIS A 35 -2.12 7.46 -10.23
C HIS A 35 -1.34 7.70 -11.53
N ALA A 36 -0.01 7.86 -11.44
CA ALA A 36 0.83 8.05 -12.61
C ALA A 36 0.76 6.85 -13.57
N SER A 37 0.69 5.63 -13.04
CA SER A 37 0.57 4.42 -13.85
C SER A 37 -0.76 4.30 -14.58
N ILE A 38 -1.87 4.72 -13.95
CA ILE A 38 -3.19 4.75 -14.57
C ILE A 38 -3.19 5.76 -15.72
N LEU A 39 -2.71 6.98 -15.46
CA LEU A 39 -2.58 8.01 -16.50
C LEU A 39 -1.68 7.55 -17.66
N LEU A 40 -0.54 6.93 -17.36
CA LEU A 40 0.35 6.39 -18.37
C LEU A 40 -0.33 5.29 -19.21
N SER A 41 -1.13 4.44 -18.57
CA SER A 41 -1.85 3.37 -19.27
C SER A 41 -2.92 3.92 -20.20
N LEU A 42 -3.60 5.01 -19.80
CA LEU A 42 -4.57 5.72 -20.65
C LEU A 42 -3.90 6.47 -21.81
N LEU A 43 -2.75 7.12 -21.57
CA LEU A 43 -1.99 7.81 -22.62
C LEU A 43 -1.36 6.86 -23.63
N LEU A 44 -0.97 5.67 -23.17
CA LEU A 44 -0.32 4.64 -23.98
C LEU A 44 -1.30 3.52 -24.31
N ASP A 45 -2.56 3.82 -24.63
CA ASP A 45 -3.54 2.79 -25.01
C ASP A 45 -3.01 1.91 -26.17
N GLU A 46 -3.26 0.60 -26.09
CA GLU A 46 -2.82 -0.43 -27.03
C GLU A 46 -3.93 -0.88 -27.98
N SER A 47 -5.16 -0.44 -27.72
CA SER A 47 -6.36 -0.90 -28.42
C SER A 47 -6.34 -0.71 -29.95
N GLY A 48 -5.39 0.07 -30.49
CA GLY A 48 -5.23 0.32 -31.92
C GLY A 48 -3.83 0.10 -32.52
N THR A 49 -2.86 -0.45 -31.78
CA THR A 49 -1.51 -0.72 -32.32
C THR A 49 -1.39 -2.16 -32.84
N ASP A 50 -2.06 -2.46 -33.94
CA ASP A 50 -1.86 -3.71 -34.69
C ASP A 50 -0.84 -3.54 -35.82
N ASP A 51 -0.33 -4.66 -36.35
CA ASP A 51 0.64 -4.65 -37.46
C ASP A 51 0.10 -3.92 -38.70
N VAL A 52 -1.22 -3.92 -38.87
CA VAL A 52 -1.94 -3.22 -39.95
C VAL A 52 -1.82 -1.70 -39.80
N THR A 53 -1.94 -1.18 -38.58
CA THR A 53 -1.81 0.26 -38.29
C THR A 53 -0.37 0.74 -38.48
N HIS A 54 0.62 -0.06 -38.07
CA HIS A 54 2.03 0.26 -38.34
C HIS A 54 2.38 0.22 -39.84
N ALA A 55 1.82 -0.73 -40.60
CA ALA A 55 1.99 -0.78 -42.04
C ALA A 55 1.37 0.43 -42.75
N LYS A 56 0.18 0.86 -42.33
CA LYS A 56 -0.47 2.09 -42.83
C LYS A 56 0.36 3.33 -42.53
N LEU A 57 0.89 3.46 -41.32
CA LEU A 57 1.76 4.59 -40.93
C LEU A 57 3.04 4.62 -41.75
N ARG A 58 3.69 3.47 -41.94
CA ARG A 58 4.90 3.37 -42.77
C ARG A 58 4.64 3.76 -44.22
N ASN A 59 3.54 3.27 -44.79
CA ASN A 59 3.14 3.61 -46.16
C ASN A 59 2.79 5.09 -46.34
N ALA A 60 2.19 5.72 -45.32
CA ALA A 60 1.82 7.14 -45.35
C ALA A 60 3.02 8.08 -45.18
N MET A 61 4.01 7.70 -44.37
CA MET A 61 5.15 8.55 -44.02
C MET A 61 6.38 8.35 -44.92
N GLY A 62 6.41 7.28 -45.72
CA GLY A 62 7.50 7.02 -46.67
C GLY A 62 8.79 6.53 -46.00
N ASP A 63 9.91 6.64 -46.72
CA ASP A 63 11.21 6.12 -46.29
C ASP A 63 11.72 6.80 -45.01
N GLY A 64 12.36 6.02 -44.13
CA GLY A 64 12.86 6.48 -42.81
C GLY A 64 11.82 6.45 -41.68
N SER A 65 10.52 6.32 -42.00
CA SER A 65 9.44 6.21 -41.00
C SER A 65 9.53 4.96 -40.12
N GLY A 66 10.13 3.88 -40.63
CA GLY A 66 10.32 2.62 -39.90
C GLY A 66 11.19 2.78 -38.64
N GLU A 67 12.27 3.55 -38.72
CA GLU A 67 13.15 3.82 -37.58
C GLU A 67 12.44 4.67 -36.51
N LEU A 68 11.68 5.68 -36.94
CA LEU A 68 10.89 6.52 -36.02
C LEU A 68 9.82 5.72 -35.28
N ILE A 69 9.08 4.85 -35.98
CA ILE A 69 8.08 3.96 -35.38
C ILE A 69 8.75 3.00 -34.39
N SER A 70 9.87 2.39 -34.78
CA SER A 70 10.62 1.47 -33.91
C SER A 70 11.14 2.16 -32.64
N SER A 71 11.72 3.35 -32.79
CA SER A 71 12.23 4.17 -31.69
C SER A 71 11.12 4.56 -30.72
N TYR A 72 9.97 5.03 -31.23
CA TYR A 72 8.79 5.34 -30.42
C TYR A 72 8.31 4.12 -29.63
N LEU A 73 8.15 2.96 -30.28
CA LEU A 73 7.74 1.72 -29.61
C LEU A 73 8.75 1.27 -28.55
N GLY A 74 10.04 1.43 -28.81
CA GLY A 74 11.11 1.16 -27.86
C GLY A 74 11.03 2.05 -26.62
N ALA A 75 10.97 3.38 -26.81
CA ALA A 75 10.84 4.36 -25.74
C ALA A 75 9.58 4.12 -24.91
N ARG A 76 8.46 3.79 -25.58
CA ARG A 76 7.19 3.46 -24.94
C ARG A 76 7.28 2.21 -24.05
N ARG A 77 7.87 1.11 -24.53
CA ARG A 77 8.08 -0.09 -23.71
C ARG A 77 9.00 0.19 -22.52
N ALA A 78 10.08 0.95 -22.73
CA ALA A 78 10.99 1.35 -21.66
C ALA A 78 10.27 2.18 -20.58
N LEU A 79 9.40 3.11 -20.99
CA LEU A 79 8.59 3.92 -20.07
C LEU A 79 7.62 3.05 -19.25
N LYS A 80 6.93 2.10 -19.89
CA LYS A 80 6.06 1.14 -19.18
C LYS A 80 6.84 0.29 -18.18
N ALA A 81 7.99 -0.26 -18.59
CA ALA A 81 8.84 -1.06 -17.72
C ALA A 81 9.35 -0.25 -16.52
N ARG A 82 9.77 1.00 -16.74
CA ARG A 82 10.20 1.90 -15.67
C ARG A 82 9.06 2.19 -14.69
N MET A 83 7.85 2.45 -15.19
CA MET A 83 6.69 2.70 -14.32
C MET A 83 6.31 1.47 -13.50
N ALA A 84 6.36 0.28 -14.09
CA ALA A 84 6.13 -0.98 -13.38
C ALA A 84 7.14 -1.18 -12.25
N GLN A 85 8.42 -0.86 -12.49
CA GLN A 85 9.45 -0.89 -11.45
C GLN A 85 9.14 0.11 -10.32
N CYS A 86 8.79 1.36 -10.66
CA CYS A 86 8.45 2.38 -9.66
C CYS A 86 7.26 1.96 -8.78
N LEU A 87 6.23 1.32 -9.36
CA LEU A 87 5.10 0.76 -8.61
C LEU A 87 5.53 -0.36 -7.67
N HIS A 88 6.37 -1.28 -8.14
CA HIS A 88 6.87 -2.37 -7.34
C HIS A 88 7.67 -1.84 -6.12
N ASP A 89 8.58 -0.91 -6.37
CA ASP A 89 9.43 -0.32 -5.33
C ASP A 89 8.60 0.43 -4.29
N SER A 90 7.63 1.25 -4.71
CA SER A 90 6.78 2.00 -3.77
C SER A 90 5.82 1.11 -2.99
N ALA A 91 5.29 0.04 -3.61
CA ALA A 91 4.44 -0.93 -2.92
C ALA A 91 5.26 -1.73 -1.89
N SER A 92 6.49 -2.11 -2.23
CA SER A 92 7.42 -2.77 -1.31
C SER A 92 7.77 -1.87 -0.12
N GLU A 93 8.07 -0.59 -0.39
CA GLU A 93 8.34 0.41 0.64
C GLU A 93 7.15 0.56 1.60
N ALA A 94 5.92 0.73 1.09
CA ALA A 94 4.72 0.82 1.92
C ALA A 94 4.49 -0.45 2.77
N ARG A 95 4.70 -1.65 2.19
CA ARG A 95 4.62 -2.92 2.94
C ARG A 95 5.66 -3.01 4.05
N ASN A 96 6.88 -2.54 3.80
CA ASN A 96 7.93 -2.52 4.83
C ASN A 96 7.55 -1.59 5.98
N GLN A 97 6.90 -0.45 5.70
CA GLN A 97 6.41 0.43 6.75
C GLN A 97 5.27 -0.21 7.56
N VAL A 98 4.36 -0.95 6.93
CA VAL A 98 3.33 -1.73 7.65
C VAL A 98 3.97 -2.74 8.59
N LYS A 99 4.95 -3.51 8.13
CA LYS A 99 5.70 -4.46 8.98
C LYS A 99 6.39 -3.77 10.15
N ALA A 100 7.00 -2.60 9.93
CA ALA A 100 7.63 -1.82 10.98
C ALA A 100 6.62 -1.32 12.02
N MET A 101 5.44 -0.85 11.57
CA MET A 101 4.35 -0.43 12.46
C MET A 101 3.84 -1.59 13.30
N LEU A 102 3.63 -2.77 12.69
CA LEU A 102 3.22 -3.97 13.40
C LEU A 102 4.26 -4.39 14.44
N ALA A 103 5.55 -4.42 14.07
CA ALA A 103 6.63 -4.74 15.00
C ALA A 103 6.70 -3.74 16.17
N ALA A 104 6.55 -2.44 15.89
CA ALA A 104 6.51 -1.40 16.91
C ALA A 104 5.26 -1.49 17.81
N ALA A 105 4.17 -2.07 17.30
CA ALA A 105 2.98 -2.39 18.07
C ALA A 105 3.11 -3.68 18.91
N GLY A 106 4.25 -4.37 18.85
CA GLY A 106 4.43 -5.70 19.45
C GLY A 106 3.60 -6.80 18.78
N LEU A 107 3.13 -6.55 17.55
CA LEU A 107 2.35 -7.50 16.76
C LEU A 107 3.26 -8.30 15.82
N PRO A 108 2.87 -9.53 15.46
CA PRO A 108 3.57 -10.30 14.43
C PRO A 108 3.70 -9.49 13.15
N ALA A 109 4.93 -9.35 12.64
CA ALA A 109 5.21 -8.70 11.36
C ALA A 109 5.05 -9.66 10.16
N THR A 110 4.40 -10.81 10.38
CA THR A 110 4.16 -11.85 9.38
C THR A 110 2.84 -11.62 8.64
N THR A 111 2.62 -12.37 7.57
CA THR A 111 1.35 -12.41 6.82
C THR A 111 0.30 -13.28 7.51
N ASP A 112 0.41 -13.51 8.81
CA ASP A 112 -0.55 -14.29 9.57
C ASP A 112 -1.54 -13.37 10.27
N PHE A 113 -2.68 -13.93 10.66
CA PHE A 113 -3.67 -13.19 11.42
C PHE A 113 -3.10 -12.80 12.80
N GLN A 114 -3.08 -11.50 13.08
CA GLN A 114 -2.74 -10.90 14.37
C GLN A 114 -3.99 -10.40 15.10
N VAL A 115 -3.88 -10.25 16.42
CA VAL A 115 -4.95 -9.70 17.25
C VAL A 115 -4.71 -8.20 17.45
N VAL A 116 -5.64 -7.36 17.00
CA VAL A 116 -5.56 -5.90 17.10
C VAL A 116 -6.66 -5.39 18.01
N ARG A 117 -6.36 -4.34 18.79
CA ARG A 117 -7.35 -3.69 19.67
C ARG A 117 -8.28 -2.81 18.86
N THR A 118 -9.54 -2.77 19.28
CA THR A 118 -10.53 -1.84 18.74
C THR A 118 -10.71 -0.64 19.67
N THR A 119 -11.29 0.44 19.13
CA THR A 119 -11.56 1.67 19.91
C THR A 119 -12.44 1.40 21.13
N GLY A 120 -13.36 0.43 21.05
CA GLY A 120 -14.21 -0.01 22.17
C GLY A 120 -13.56 -0.97 23.16
N GLY A 121 -12.23 -1.16 23.11
CA GLY A 121 -11.49 -2.05 24.01
C GLY A 121 -11.62 -3.54 23.70
N ARG A 122 -12.36 -3.92 22.65
CA ARG A 122 -12.43 -5.30 22.16
C ARG A 122 -11.19 -5.64 21.35
N THR A 123 -10.99 -6.91 21.05
CA THR A 123 -9.92 -7.38 20.17
C THR A 123 -10.50 -8.09 18.96
N VAL A 124 -9.95 -7.83 17.78
CA VAL A 124 -10.31 -8.51 16.53
C VAL A 124 -9.10 -9.23 15.97
N ARG A 125 -9.32 -10.40 15.39
CA ARG A 125 -8.29 -11.17 14.69
C ARG A 125 -8.32 -10.79 13.21
N VAL A 126 -7.25 -10.20 12.71
CA VAL A 126 -7.14 -9.68 11.34
C VAL A 126 -5.75 -9.93 10.79
N ARG A 127 -5.61 -10.02 9.46
CA ARG A 127 -4.31 -9.90 8.79
C ARG A 127 -4.22 -8.53 8.15
N VAL A 128 -3.19 -7.75 8.46
CA VAL A 128 -2.95 -6.48 7.77
C VAL A 128 -2.31 -6.76 6.40
N ASP A 129 -3.06 -6.56 5.33
CA ASP A 129 -2.58 -6.77 3.96
C ASP A 129 -1.84 -5.55 3.42
N ALA A 130 -2.45 -4.38 3.58
CA ALA A 130 -1.91 -3.13 3.05
C ALA A 130 -2.33 -1.92 3.90
N ILE A 131 -1.67 -0.79 3.64
CA ILE A 131 -2.10 0.52 4.11
C ILE A 131 -2.64 1.30 2.92
N ARG A 132 -3.90 1.76 3.02
CA ARG A 132 -4.58 2.52 1.98
C ARG A 132 -4.28 4.00 2.09
N SER A 133 -4.18 4.51 3.30
CA SER A 133 -3.82 5.90 3.56
C SER A 133 -3.13 6.03 4.92
N ALA A 134 -2.33 7.08 5.05
CA ALA A 134 -1.68 7.46 6.29
C ALA A 134 -1.55 8.97 6.36
N ARG A 135 -1.87 9.54 7.51
CA ARG A 135 -1.73 10.96 7.83
C ARG A 135 -1.11 11.09 9.21
N ARG A 136 -0.13 11.99 9.32
CA ARG A 136 0.44 12.37 10.61
C ARG A 136 -0.54 13.26 11.37
N GLN A 137 -0.78 12.93 12.63
CA GLN A 137 -1.60 13.71 13.54
C GLN A 137 -0.76 14.71 14.34
N ALA A 138 -1.41 15.75 14.88
CA ALA A 138 -0.75 16.81 15.64
C ALA A 138 -0.11 16.31 16.94
N ASP A 139 -0.64 15.22 17.50
CA ASP A 139 -0.14 14.54 18.69
C ASP A 139 1.05 13.60 18.42
N GLY A 140 1.54 13.57 17.18
CA GLY A 140 2.67 12.72 16.76
C GLY A 140 2.26 11.33 16.27
N GLY A 141 0.98 10.94 16.41
CA GLY A 141 0.45 9.68 15.93
C GLY A 141 0.27 9.61 14.40
N VAL A 142 -0.14 8.43 13.94
CA VAL A 142 -0.57 8.19 12.56
C VAL A 142 -2.04 7.79 12.59
N TRP A 143 -2.82 8.38 11.68
CA TRP A 143 -4.20 8.00 11.41
C TRP A 143 -4.35 7.64 9.94
N GLY A 144 -5.21 6.68 9.60
CA GLY A 144 -5.49 6.36 8.21
C GLY A 144 -6.36 5.13 8.08
N TYR A 145 -6.24 4.43 6.94
CA TYR A 145 -7.01 3.22 6.67
C TYR A 145 -6.08 2.05 6.34
N LEU A 146 -6.29 0.92 7.02
CA LEU A 146 -5.65 -0.36 6.70
C LEU A 146 -6.60 -1.21 5.88
N HIS A 147 -6.05 -1.90 4.89
CA HIS A 147 -6.71 -3.00 4.22
C HIS A 147 -6.45 -4.26 5.03
N LEU A 148 -7.51 -4.80 5.62
CA LEU A 148 -7.46 -5.91 6.55
C LEU A 148 -8.19 -7.11 5.96
N GLU A 149 -7.66 -8.30 6.17
CA GLU A 149 -8.40 -9.54 5.98
C GLU A 149 -8.95 -10.01 7.32
N THR A 150 -10.27 -10.07 7.46
CA THR A 150 -10.97 -10.46 8.70
C THR A 150 -11.23 -11.96 8.76
N SER A 151 -11.34 -12.61 7.60
CA SER A 151 -11.39 -14.06 7.42
C SER A 151 -10.85 -14.40 6.02
N ALA A 152 -10.48 -15.65 5.76
CA ALA A 152 -9.85 -16.05 4.50
C ALA A 152 -10.67 -15.58 3.27
N GLY A 153 -10.11 -14.68 2.48
CA GLY A 153 -10.73 -14.08 1.30
C GLY A 153 -11.72 -12.93 1.58
N CYS A 154 -11.95 -12.56 2.83
CA CYS A 154 -12.83 -11.45 3.23
C CYS A 154 -12.00 -10.23 3.66
N PHE A 155 -12.10 -9.15 2.90
CA PHE A 155 -11.30 -7.95 3.10
C PHE A 155 -12.16 -6.73 3.41
N GLU A 156 -11.69 -5.92 4.35
CA GLU A 156 -12.33 -4.69 4.79
C GLU A 156 -11.29 -3.60 4.97
N ASP A 157 -11.64 -2.37 4.61
CA ASP A 157 -10.83 -1.20 4.95
C ASP A 157 -11.28 -0.66 6.30
N MET A 158 -10.41 -0.71 7.31
CA MET A 158 -10.70 -0.18 8.64
C MET A 158 -9.83 1.03 8.94
N GLU A 159 -10.44 2.03 9.56
CA GLU A 159 -9.71 3.17 10.11
C GLU A 159 -8.76 2.67 11.20
N PHE A 160 -7.56 3.24 11.28
CA PHE A 160 -6.62 2.94 12.34
C PHE A 160 -6.00 4.20 12.92
N THR A 161 -5.56 4.08 14.17
CA THR A 161 -4.62 4.99 14.81
C THR A 161 -3.42 4.21 15.30
N PHE A 162 -2.23 4.78 15.13
CA PHE A 162 -1.00 4.26 15.69
C PHE A 162 -0.30 5.36 16.47
N ARG A 163 -0.07 5.12 17.77
CA ARG A 163 0.58 6.08 18.66
C ARG A 163 1.27 5.35 19.79
N ASP A 164 2.48 5.77 20.14
CA ASP A 164 3.22 5.28 21.30
C ASP A 164 3.30 3.73 21.39
N GLY A 165 3.47 3.07 20.23
CA GLY A 165 3.53 1.60 20.15
C GLY A 165 2.16 0.90 20.26
N VAL A 166 1.05 1.64 20.14
CA VAL A 166 -0.30 1.10 20.23
C VAL A 166 -1.01 1.29 18.90
N LEU A 167 -1.35 0.16 18.26
CA LEU A 167 -2.21 0.12 17.07
C LEU A 167 -3.66 -0.16 17.49
N VAL A 168 -4.57 0.74 17.11
CA VAL A 168 -6.01 0.60 17.32
C VAL A 168 -6.72 0.68 15.98
N VAL A 169 -7.63 -0.26 15.71
CA VAL A 169 -8.52 -0.22 14.54
C VAL A 169 -9.95 0.16 14.95
N ARG A 170 -10.65 0.92 14.13
CA ARG A 170 -12.05 1.24 14.37
C ARG A 170 -12.91 0.13 13.76
N SER A 171 -13.55 -0.65 14.62
CA SER A 171 -14.55 -1.64 14.24
C SER A 171 -15.91 -0.93 14.24
N GLU A 172 -16.40 -0.59 13.05
CA GLU A 172 -17.73 -0.04 12.72
C GLU A 172 -18.05 1.44 13.05
N PRO A 173 -18.99 2.05 12.27
CA PRO A 173 -19.36 3.45 12.39
C PRO A 173 -20.31 3.65 13.57
N ASP A 174 -20.13 4.75 14.30
CA ASP A 174 -21.14 5.23 15.24
C ASP A 174 -22.38 5.66 14.44
N ILE A 175 -23.29 4.72 14.20
CA ILE A 175 -24.69 5.00 13.87
C ILE A 175 -25.51 4.49 15.06
N TYR A 176 -25.58 5.31 16.10
CA TYR A 176 -26.59 5.24 17.15
C TYR A 176 -27.14 6.64 17.40
#